data_AF-A0A1Q8QRL3-F1
#
_entry.id   AF-A0A1Q8QRL3-F1
#
_cell.length_a   1.000
_cell.length_b   1.000
_cell.length_c   1.000
_cell.angle_alpha   90.00
_cell.angle_beta   90.00
_cell.angle_gamma   90.00
#
_symmetry.space_group_name_H-M   'P 1'
#
loop_
_entity.id
_entity.type
_entity.pdbx_description
1 polymer ?
#
loop_
_entity_poly.entity_id
_entity_poly.type
_entity_poly.pdbx_seq_one_letter_code
_entity_poly.pdbx_strand_id
1 'polypeptide(L)'
;MAVLAPKKSVSTLPKWAKDDIYWHGALYILGSMADREPKFRPLLRQYVNLDESTIDFFAIKRAVSSWSHGEKIMVNLAAHLFNETHEFKLSDLDYLGGGNSKVALKAIEYRFMR
;
A
#
# COMPACT_ATOMS: atom_id res chain seq x y z
N MET A 1 13.68 22.17 -17.49
CA MET A 1 13.30 21.83 -16.10
C MET A 1 11.81 21.53 -16.10
N ALA A 2 11.42 20.25 -16.13
CA ALA A 2 10.01 19.86 -16.17
C ALA A 2 9.41 19.99 -14.76
N VAL A 3 8.42 20.87 -14.63
CA VAL A 3 7.61 21.04 -13.43
C VAL A 3 6.70 19.81 -13.33
N LEU A 4 7.03 18.87 -12.45
CA LEU A 4 6.16 17.73 -12.16
C LEU A 4 4.93 18.26 -11.41
N ALA A 5 3.80 18.27 -12.10
CA ALA A 5 2.49 18.59 -11.57
C ALA A 5 2.18 17.74 -10.32
N PRO A 6 1.36 18.25 -9.37
CA PRO A 6 1.05 17.52 -8.15
C PRO A 6 0.27 16.24 -8.49
N LYS A 7 0.91 15.08 -8.26
CA LYS A 7 0.28 13.75 -8.29
C LYS A 7 -0.97 13.79 -7.38
N LYS A 8 -2.14 13.47 -7.96
CA LYS A 8 -3.44 13.50 -7.27
C LYS A 8 -3.35 12.83 -5.90
N SER A 9 -3.91 13.47 -4.88
CA SER A 9 -3.96 12.90 -3.54
C SER A 9 -4.78 11.61 -3.53
N VAL A 10 -4.32 10.64 -2.74
CA VAL A 10 -4.91 9.30 -2.52
C VAL A 10 -6.38 9.34 -2.02
N SER A 11 -6.93 10.53 -1.73
CA SER A 11 -8.26 10.75 -1.18
C SER A 11 -9.43 10.31 -2.07
N THR A 12 -9.21 10.08 -3.36
CA THR A 12 -10.23 9.51 -4.26
C THR A 12 -9.60 8.51 -5.22
N LEU A 13 -9.62 7.23 -4.86
CA LEU A 13 -9.16 6.16 -5.75
C LEU A 13 -10.03 6.10 -7.01
N PRO A 14 -9.44 6.05 -8.23
CA PRO A 14 -10.17 5.84 -9.46
C PRO A 14 -11.02 4.55 -9.41
N LYS A 15 -12.14 4.53 -10.14
CA LYS A 15 -13.03 3.36 -10.17
C LYS A 15 -12.28 2.09 -10.60
N TRP A 16 -11.45 2.19 -11.64
CA TRP A 16 -10.66 1.05 -12.15
C TRP A 16 -9.77 0.44 -11.06
N ALA A 17 -9.18 1.27 -10.17
CA ALA A 17 -8.27 0.80 -9.13
C ALA A 17 -9.01 0.10 -7.98
N LYS A 18 -10.29 0.41 -7.76
CA LYS A 18 -11.17 -0.29 -6.82
C LYS A 18 -11.66 -1.62 -7.40
N ASP A 19 -11.86 -1.67 -8.72
CA ASP A 19 -12.32 -2.84 -9.43
C ASP A 19 -11.17 -3.77 -9.85
N ASP A 20 -9.92 -3.39 -9.59
CA ASP A 20 -8.76 -4.20 -9.95
C ASP A 20 -8.26 -5.02 -8.76
N ILE A 21 -8.06 -6.31 -8.99
CA ILE A 21 -7.70 -7.30 -7.96
C ILE A 21 -6.29 -7.09 -7.39
N TYR A 22 -5.39 -6.44 -8.11
CA TYR A 22 -4.03 -6.14 -7.66
C TYR A 22 -3.99 -4.81 -6.93
N TRP A 23 -4.72 -3.82 -7.45
CA TRP A 23 -4.69 -2.46 -6.92
C TRP A 23 -5.50 -2.30 -5.64
N HIS A 24 -6.70 -2.89 -5.57
CA HIS A 24 -7.65 -2.55 -4.51
C HIS A 24 -7.11 -2.88 -3.11
N GLY A 25 -6.61 -4.10 -2.92
CA GLY A 25 -6.02 -4.53 -1.65
C GLY A 25 -4.76 -3.73 -1.28
N ALA A 26 -3.87 -3.50 -2.25
CA ALA A 26 -2.64 -2.74 -2.03
C ALA A 26 -2.93 -1.28 -1.62
N LEU A 27 -3.80 -0.60 -2.37
CA LEU A 27 -4.19 0.78 -2.08
C LEU A 27 -4.99 0.90 -0.79
N TYR A 28 -5.80 -0.09 -0.43
CA TYR A 28 -6.51 -0.10 0.85
C TYR A 28 -5.55 -0.10 2.03
N ILE A 29 -4.50 -0.93 1.99
CA ILE A 29 -3.44 -0.92 3.01
C ILE A 29 -2.74 0.45 3.05
N LEU A 30 -2.25 0.90 1.89
CA LEU A 30 -1.48 2.14 1.80
C LEU A 30 -2.30 3.36 2.26
N GLY A 31 -3.57 3.43 1.88
CA GLY A 31 -4.51 4.46 2.34
C GLY A 31 -4.73 4.40 3.85
N SER A 32 -5.01 3.21 4.40
CA SER A 32 -5.17 3.07 5.85
C SER A 32 -3.92 3.45 6.63
N MET A 33 -2.72 3.21 6.09
CA MET A 33 -1.47 3.67 6.70
C MET A 33 -1.36 5.19 6.66
N ALA A 34 -1.69 5.82 5.53
CA ALA A 34 -1.68 7.28 5.38
C ALA A 34 -2.70 8.03 6.24
N ASP A 35 -3.80 7.37 6.63
CA ASP A 35 -4.79 7.91 7.54
C ASP A 35 -4.32 7.86 9.00
N ARG A 36 -3.66 6.77 9.40
CA ARG A 36 -3.12 6.58 10.76
C ARG A 36 -1.82 7.33 10.99
N GLU A 37 -0.96 7.37 9.97
CA GLU A 37 0.41 7.89 10.02
C GLU A 37 0.58 9.01 8.98
N PRO A 38 0.36 10.29 9.35
CA PRO A 38 0.44 11.42 8.42
C PRO A 38 1.80 11.51 7.68
N LYS A 39 2.88 11.05 8.33
CA LYS A 39 4.24 10.93 7.75
C LYS A 39 4.32 10.02 6.53
N PHE A 40 3.33 9.15 6.29
CA PHE A 40 3.29 8.25 5.14
C PHE A 40 2.71 8.91 3.88
N ARG A 41 1.91 9.97 4.03
CA ARG A 41 1.27 10.68 2.89
C ARG A 41 2.27 11.21 1.85
N PRO A 42 3.43 11.78 2.22
CA PRO A 42 4.44 12.19 1.25
C PRO A 42 4.97 11.01 0.41
N LEU A 43 5.14 9.83 1.01
CA LEU A 43 5.62 8.64 0.31
C LEU A 43 4.64 8.20 -0.77
N LEU A 44 3.34 8.19 -0.45
CA LEU A 44 2.32 7.86 -1.45
C LEU A 44 2.30 8.85 -2.61
N ARG A 45 2.39 10.15 -2.31
CA ARG A 45 2.47 11.18 -3.35
C ARG A 45 3.71 11.04 -4.22
N GLN A 46 4.81 10.54 -3.69
CA GLN A 46 6.06 10.40 -4.43
C GLN A 46 6.08 9.12 -5.28
N TYR A 47 5.65 7.99 -4.71
CA TYR A 47 5.91 6.66 -5.24
C TYR A 47 4.69 5.92 -5.79
N VAL A 48 3.48 6.46 -5.64
CA VAL A 48 2.27 5.96 -6.32
C VAL A 48 1.97 6.86 -7.52
N ASN A 49 1.90 6.29 -8.71
CA ASN A 49 1.47 6.98 -9.92
C ASN A 49 0.25 6.26 -10.51
N LEU A 50 -0.94 6.83 -10.29
CA LEU A 50 -2.18 6.28 -10.80
C LEU A 50 -2.34 6.48 -12.31
N ASP A 51 -1.74 7.51 -12.90
CA ASP A 51 -1.86 7.77 -14.34
C ASP A 51 -1.01 6.78 -15.14
N GLU A 52 0.16 6.41 -14.63
CA GLU A 52 1.05 5.40 -15.22
C GLU A 52 0.76 3.98 -14.71
N SER A 53 -0.17 3.83 -13.77
CA SER A 53 -0.45 2.54 -13.12
C SER A 53 0.82 1.89 -12.54
N THR A 54 1.60 2.66 -11.77
CA THR A 54 2.82 2.15 -11.11
C THR A 54 2.85 2.48 -9.61
N ILE A 55 3.46 1.57 -8.85
CA ILE A 55 3.83 1.78 -7.44
C ILE A 55 5.28 1.34 -7.24
N ASP A 56 6.14 2.24 -6.79
CA ASP A 56 7.54 1.92 -6.48
C ASP A 56 7.66 1.37 -5.05
N PHE A 57 7.40 0.07 -4.89
CA PHE A 57 7.52 -0.60 -3.60
C PHE A 57 8.96 -0.71 -3.10
N PHE A 58 9.98 -0.66 -3.97
CA PHE A 58 11.37 -0.67 -3.51
C PHE A 58 11.70 0.62 -2.78
N ALA A 59 11.32 1.76 -3.35
CA ALA A 59 11.51 3.06 -2.71
C ALA A 59 10.69 3.20 -1.42
N ILE A 60 9.44 2.74 -1.41
CA ILE A 60 8.59 2.75 -0.21
C ILE A 60 9.22 1.87 0.89
N LYS A 61 9.63 0.63 0.59
CA LYS A 61 10.27 -0.28 1.57
C LYS A 61 11.54 0.32 2.16
N ARG A 62 12.36 0.99 1.33
CA ARG A 62 13.55 1.71 1.79
C ARG A 62 13.18 2.86 2.74
N ALA A 63 12.16 3.64 2.40
CA ALA A 63 11.71 4.77 3.21
C ALA A 63 11.14 4.35 4.58
N VAL A 64 10.51 3.17 4.67
CA VAL A 64 9.96 2.65 5.93
C VAL A 64 10.91 1.70 6.69
N SER A 65 12.18 1.59 6.28
CA SER A 65 13.13 0.64 6.87
C SER A 65 13.33 0.82 8.39
N SER A 66 13.31 2.08 8.86
CA SER A 66 13.41 2.46 10.28
C SER A 66 12.07 2.47 11.03
N TRP A 67 10.96 2.15 10.36
CA TRP A 67 9.63 2.18 10.96
C TRP A 67 9.38 0.92 11.80
N SER A 68 8.24 0.89 12.48
CA SER A 68 7.86 -0.25 13.30
C SER A 68 7.79 -1.53 12.46
N HIS A 69 7.98 -2.67 13.10
CA HIS A 69 7.91 -3.96 12.42
C HIS A 69 6.55 -4.17 11.75
N GLY A 70 5.46 -3.80 12.43
CA GLY A 70 4.10 -3.89 11.87
C GLY A 70 3.89 -3.00 10.63
N GLU A 71 4.38 -1.76 10.62
CA GLU A 71 4.30 -0.90 9.43
C GLU A 71 5.05 -1.51 8.23
N LYS A 72 6.22 -2.10 8.47
CA LYS A 72 6.99 -2.79 7.42
C LYS A 72 6.26 -4.02 6.88
N ILE A 73 5.62 -4.80 7.74
CA ILE A 73 4.80 -5.95 7.33
C ILE A 73 3.64 -5.49 6.43
N MET A 74 2.95 -4.40 6.80
CA MET A 74 1.85 -3.85 5.99
C MET A 74 2.34 -3.41 4.60
N VAL A 75 3.49 -2.74 4.49
CA VAL A 75 4.06 -2.36 3.19
C VAL A 75 4.45 -3.60 2.37
N ASN A 76 5.04 -4.62 2.99
CA ASN A 76 5.39 -5.86 2.30
C ASN A 76 4.15 -6.60 1.79
N LEU A 77 3.08 -6.65 2.60
CA LEU A 77 1.81 -7.24 2.17
C LEU A 77 1.20 -6.45 1.01
N ALA A 78 1.17 -5.12 1.07
CA ALA A 78 0.67 -4.30 -0.03
C ALA A 78 1.45 -4.53 -1.32
N ALA A 79 2.78 -4.68 -1.22
CA ALA A 79 3.63 -5.01 -2.36
C ALA A 79 3.27 -6.36 -2.96
N HIS A 80 3.11 -7.38 -2.12
CA HIS A 80 2.73 -8.73 -2.53
C HIS A 80 1.35 -8.79 -3.20
N LEU A 81 0.37 -8.07 -2.66
CA LEU A 81 -0.97 -8.00 -3.25
C LEU A 81 -0.97 -7.26 -4.60
N PHE A 82 -0.12 -6.24 -4.76
CA PHE A 82 -0.02 -5.46 -5.99
C PHE A 82 0.63 -6.23 -7.14
N ASN A 83 1.68 -6.98 -6.85
CA ASN A 83 2.22 -7.96 -7.79
C ASN A 83 2.97 -9.03 -7.00
N GLU A 84 2.76 -10.28 -7.39
CA GLU A 84 3.32 -11.46 -6.69
C GLU A 84 4.86 -11.54 -6.79
N THR A 85 5.50 -10.58 -7.46
CA THR A 85 6.95 -10.38 -7.49
C THR A 85 7.56 -10.14 -6.12
N HIS A 86 6.79 -9.66 -5.15
CA HIS A 86 7.26 -9.46 -3.79
C HIS A 86 6.85 -10.64 -2.92
N GLU A 87 7.81 -11.48 -2.53
CA GLU A 87 7.56 -12.57 -1.58
C GLU A 87 7.03 -12.02 -0.24
N PHE A 88 6.03 -12.69 0.33
CA PHE A 88 5.46 -12.36 1.62
C PHE A 88 5.17 -13.65 2.40
N LYS A 89 5.57 -13.67 3.68
CA LYS A 89 5.31 -14.81 4.56
C LYS A 89 4.04 -14.54 5.35
N LEU A 90 3.04 -15.41 5.21
CA LEU A 90 1.77 -15.26 5.93
C LEU A 90 1.95 -15.25 7.46
N SER A 91 2.96 -15.95 7.99
CA SER A 91 3.33 -15.91 9.41
C SER A 91 3.72 -14.51 9.90
N ASP A 92 4.10 -13.59 9.01
CA ASP A 92 4.40 -12.21 9.41
C ASP A 92 3.14 -11.49 9.93
N LEU A 93 1.94 -11.96 9.57
CA LEU A 93 0.68 -11.39 10.07
C LEU A 93 0.49 -11.59 11.58
N ASP A 94 1.14 -12.59 12.18
CA ASP A 94 1.04 -12.89 13.61
C ASP A 94 1.66 -11.78 14.48
N TYR A 95 2.54 -10.95 13.90
CA TYR A 95 3.17 -9.81 14.57
C TYR A 95 2.38 -8.51 14.45
N LEU A 96 1.25 -8.52 13.74
CA LEU A 96 0.39 -7.35 13.60
C LEU A 96 -0.48 -7.16 14.85
N GLY A 97 -0.50 -5.94 15.37
CA GLY A 97 -1.51 -5.54 16.36
C GLY A 97 -2.91 -5.49 15.74
N GLY A 98 -3.95 -5.63 16.56
CA GLY A 98 -5.33 -5.85 16.09
C GLY A 98 -5.89 -4.81 15.09
N GLY A 99 -5.41 -3.56 15.14
CA GLY A 99 -5.76 -2.55 14.14
C GLY A 99 -5.17 -2.81 12.75
N ASN A 100 -3.94 -3.32 12.67
CA ASN A 100 -3.28 -3.67 11.40
C ASN A 100 -3.76 -5.02 10.88
N SER A 101 -4.00 -6.01 11.75
CA SER A 101 -4.50 -7.32 11.33
C SER A 101 -5.85 -7.22 10.62
N LYS A 102 -6.77 -6.39 11.14
CA LYS A 102 -8.07 -6.14 10.48
C LYS A 102 -7.92 -5.57 9.06
N VAL A 103 -6.98 -4.65 8.87
CA VAL A 103 -6.72 -4.04 7.56
C VAL A 103 -6.08 -5.05 6.62
N ALA A 104 -5.10 -5.80 7.10
CA ALA A 104 -4.42 -6.84 6.33
C ALA A 104 -5.42 -7.90 5.83
N LEU A 105 -6.26 -8.43 6.70
CA LEU A 105 -7.27 -9.42 6.34
C LEU A 105 -8.28 -8.86 5.33
N LYS A 106 -8.75 -7.62 5.53
CA LYS A 106 -9.69 -6.99 4.59
C LYS A 106 -9.06 -6.73 3.22
N ALA A 107 -7.77 -6.39 3.17
CA ALA A 107 -7.04 -6.23 1.92
C ALA A 107 -6.88 -7.56 1.17
N ILE A 108 -6.61 -8.66 1.90
CA ILE A 108 -6.56 -10.02 1.35
C ILE A 108 -7.94 -10.42 0.84
N GLU A 109 -9.02 -10.10 1.56
CA GLU A 109 -10.40 -10.33 1.10
C GLU A 109 -10.64 -9.65 -0.26
N TYR A 110 -10.26 -8.37 -0.42
CA TYR A 110 -10.40 -7.68 -1.71
C TYR A 110 -9.64 -8.32 -2.88
N ARG A 111 -8.56 -9.06 -2.58
CA ARG A 111 -7.78 -9.78 -3.59
C ARG A 111 -8.49 -11.04 -4.09
N PHE A 112 -9.16 -11.77 -3.19
CA PHE A 112 -9.63 -13.13 -3.47
C PHE A 112 -11.15 -13.30 -3.46
N MET A 113 -11.88 -12.37 -2.85
CA MET A 113 -13.33 -12.44 -2.69
C MET A 113 -13.95 -11.23 -3.37
N ARG A 114 -14.45 -11.43 -4.59
CA ARG A 114 -15.37 -10.51 -5.27
C ARG A 114 -16.78 -11.07 -5.19
#